data_AF-A0A2X2UVD4-F1
#
_entry.id   AF-A0A2X2UVD4-F1
#
_cell.length_a   1.000
_cell.length_b   1.000
_cell.length_c   1.000
_cell.angle_alpha   90.00
_cell.angle_beta   90.00
_cell.angle_gamma   90.00
#
_symmetry.space_group_name_H-M   'P 1'
#
loop_
_entity.id
_entity.type
_entity.pdbx_description
1 polymer ?
#
loop_
_entity_poly.entity_id
_entity_poly.type
_entity_poly.pdbx_seq_one_letter_code
_entity_poly.pdbx_strand_id
1 'polypeptide(L)'
;MIADAVLVFGDCRDITTAIMIYGSFPAQSDQSGCAVSSGLAFSLWGSTEVLGLPIKIEGNVFYVRGVFKEEEPRLFRQVQAESKEPLSNMQLNFSGTGTSERARQYLSAAGFPEGMLLELPLIEWGLDIFFRLPAMILSLGILIRAIRRGCRLWHYPLLLAFYLPPALAVSAASIICMDLPEMPAGFIPTMWSDFEFWKNLFVGHWKNLVAWILAVSTFRDVELMAASFMTILFSLGASVCAAKAAILISIRTYRGMVLGCAAYTLTLSLLSLHMAWTRSMMFCKAMYVMPCLWLCADFMFNRQREKLICVPHERRFSDDKSKQKKTI
;
A
#
# COMPACT_ATOMS: atom_id res chain seq x y z
N MET A 1 3.72 -18.85 34.00
CA MET A 1 3.17 -18.15 32.82
C MET A 1 4.35 -17.50 32.11
N ILE A 2 4.47 -17.67 30.81
CA ILE A 2 5.53 -17.04 30.02
C ILE A 2 4.85 -15.85 29.34
N ALA A 3 5.35 -14.65 29.61
CA ALA A 3 4.92 -13.42 28.96
C ALA A 3 6.13 -12.80 28.27
N ASP A 4 5.90 -12.22 27.10
CA ASP A 4 6.95 -11.57 26.33
C ASP A 4 7.23 -10.18 26.91
N ALA A 5 8.45 -9.96 27.40
CA ALA A 5 8.87 -8.73 28.04
C ALA A 5 9.67 -7.85 27.06
N VAL A 6 9.02 -6.81 26.56
CA VAL A 6 9.63 -5.87 25.63
C VAL A 6 10.30 -4.76 26.41
N LEU A 7 11.64 -4.74 26.31
CA LEU A 7 12.50 -3.72 26.87
C LEU A 7 12.63 -2.56 25.89
N VAL A 8 12.32 -1.35 26.35
CA VAL A 8 12.31 -0.16 25.49
C VAL A 8 13.10 0.96 26.16
N PHE A 9 13.75 1.79 25.35
CA PHE A 9 14.27 3.07 25.78
C PHE A 9 13.77 4.15 24.80
N GLY A 10 13.01 5.12 25.32
CA GLY A 10 12.37 6.16 24.50
C GLY A 10 10.85 6.03 24.47
N ASP A 11 10.21 6.48 23.39
CA ASP A 11 8.76 6.39 23.26
C ASP A 11 8.35 4.98 22.78
N CYS A 12 7.54 4.28 23.59
CA CYS A 12 7.02 2.96 23.21
C CYS A 12 6.15 3.04 21.94
N ARG A 13 5.55 4.18 21.63
CA ARG A 13 4.69 4.36 20.45
C ARG A 13 5.46 4.29 19.13
N ASP A 14 6.78 4.45 19.15
CA ASP A 14 7.60 4.32 17.95
C ASP A 14 7.69 2.86 17.47
N ILE A 15 7.48 1.88 18.37
CA ILE A 15 7.64 0.45 18.08
C ILE A 15 6.34 -0.34 18.12
N THR A 16 5.22 0.24 18.56
CA THR A 16 3.92 -0.42 18.58
C THR A 16 2.78 0.52 18.24
N THR A 17 1.80 0.00 17.50
CA THR A 17 0.52 0.65 17.20
C THR A 17 -0.61 0.17 18.11
N ALA A 18 -0.30 -0.53 19.20
CA ALA A 18 -1.30 -1.09 20.09
C ALA A 18 -2.19 0.01 20.71
N ILE A 19 -3.49 -0.25 20.73
CA ILE A 19 -4.50 0.68 21.25
C ILE A 19 -4.57 0.55 22.77
N MET A 20 -4.40 1.64 23.50
CA MET A 20 -4.59 1.67 24.95
C MET A 20 -6.08 1.55 25.30
N ILE A 21 -6.41 0.61 26.18
CA ILE A 21 -7.74 0.48 26.80
C ILE A 21 -7.81 1.38 28.03
N TYR A 22 -6.77 1.31 28.87
CA TYR A 22 -6.66 2.07 30.11
C TYR A 22 -5.25 2.65 30.26
N GLY A 23 -5.14 3.84 30.84
CA GLY A 23 -3.85 4.48 31.15
C GLY A 23 -2.98 4.76 29.92
N SER A 24 -1.66 4.67 30.09
CA SER A 24 -0.68 4.93 29.03
C SER A 24 0.52 3.99 29.10
N PHE A 25 1.32 3.96 28.03
CA PHE A 25 2.66 3.39 28.09
C PHE A 25 3.53 4.11 29.15
N PRO A 26 4.50 3.42 29.77
CA PRO A 26 5.42 4.04 30.70
C PRO A 26 6.26 5.11 29.98
N ALA A 27 6.30 6.31 30.55
CA ALA A 27 7.14 7.40 30.06
C ALA A 27 8.62 7.02 30.21
N GLN A 28 9.51 7.61 29.40
CA GLN A 28 10.95 7.30 29.42
C GLN A 28 11.60 7.38 30.82
N SER A 29 11.12 8.29 31.67
CA SER A 29 11.60 8.44 33.05
C SER A 29 11.02 7.44 34.05
N ASP A 30 9.97 6.70 33.69
CA ASP A 30 9.26 5.78 34.58
C ASP A 30 9.86 4.38 34.53
N GLN A 31 10.88 4.18 35.35
CA GLN A 31 11.62 2.91 35.49
C GLN A 31 10.88 1.89 36.38
N SER A 32 9.82 2.32 37.05
CA SER A 32 9.02 1.47 37.95
C SER A 32 7.70 1.01 37.32
N GLY A 33 7.34 1.62 36.19
CA GLY A 33 6.08 1.39 35.50
C GLY A 33 6.21 0.34 34.41
N CYS A 34 5.09 -0.34 34.13
CA CYS A 34 4.95 -1.19 32.96
C CYS A 34 3.58 -1.02 32.32
N ALA A 35 3.47 -1.28 31.02
CA ALA A 35 2.19 -1.47 30.35
C ALA A 35 2.00 -2.95 30.03
N VAL A 36 0.80 -3.48 30.22
CA VAL A 36 0.49 -4.92 30.05
C VAL A 36 -0.59 -5.12 29.00
N SER A 37 -0.56 -6.24 28.28
CA SER A 37 -1.63 -6.58 27.34
C SER A 37 -2.92 -6.96 28.08
N SER A 38 -4.07 -6.79 27.42
CA SER A 38 -5.36 -7.24 27.94
C SER A 38 -5.38 -8.73 28.26
N GLY A 39 -4.74 -9.56 27.43
CA GLY A 39 -4.63 -11.00 27.67
C GLY A 39 -3.77 -11.33 28.88
N LEU A 40 -2.65 -10.61 29.08
CA LEU A 40 -1.81 -10.77 30.27
C LEU A 40 -2.54 -10.32 31.53
N ALA A 41 -3.24 -9.19 31.46
CA ALA A 41 -3.99 -8.64 32.58
C ALA A 41 -5.08 -9.62 33.06
N PHE A 42 -5.88 -10.12 32.12
CA PHE A 42 -6.91 -11.12 32.43
C PHE A 42 -6.31 -12.42 32.97
N SER A 43 -5.18 -12.87 32.44
CA SER A 43 -4.54 -14.10 32.88
C SER A 43 -3.94 -14.01 34.29
N LEU A 44 -3.44 -12.83 34.71
CA LEU A 44 -2.84 -12.63 36.03
C LEU A 44 -3.86 -12.23 37.11
N TRP A 45 -4.81 -11.36 36.77
CA TRP A 45 -5.74 -10.76 37.75
C TRP A 45 -7.22 -11.08 37.50
N GLY A 46 -7.56 -11.76 36.39
CA GLY A 46 -8.97 -12.02 36.01
C GLY A 46 -9.73 -10.77 35.55
N SER A 47 -9.05 -9.64 35.35
CA SER A 47 -9.65 -8.35 34.96
C SER A 47 -8.68 -7.55 34.09
N THR A 48 -9.22 -6.60 33.32
CA THR A 48 -8.43 -5.60 32.57
C THR A 48 -8.28 -4.27 33.31
N GLU A 49 -9.03 -4.07 34.39
CA GLU A 49 -8.93 -2.89 35.26
C GLU A 49 -7.86 -3.09 36.33
N VAL A 50 -6.59 -3.12 35.90
CA VAL A 50 -5.44 -3.50 36.74
C VAL A 50 -4.45 -2.36 36.96
N LEU A 51 -4.87 -1.12 36.71
CA LEU A 51 -4.01 0.06 36.89
C LEU A 51 -3.50 0.16 38.34
N GLY A 52 -2.20 0.42 38.49
CA GLY A 52 -1.53 0.54 39.78
C GLY A 52 -1.25 -0.78 40.50
N LEU A 53 -1.69 -1.93 39.97
CA LEU A 53 -1.39 -3.22 40.59
C LEU A 53 0.09 -3.59 40.40
N PRO A 54 0.72 -4.25 41.39
CA PRO A 54 2.10 -4.68 41.29
C PRO A 54 2.23 -5.97 40.45
N ILE A 55 3.27 -6.03 39.62
CA ILE A 55 3.71 -7.22 38.89
C ILE A 55 5.17 -7.51 39.22
N LYS A 56 5.50 -8.78 39.46
CA LYS A 56 6.87 -9.20 39.73
C LYS A 56 7.51 -9.74 38.45
N ILE A 57 8.57 -9.07 37.98
CA ILE A 57 9.32 -9.42 36.78
C ILE A 57 10.77 -9.66 37.21
N GLU A 58 11.28 -10.87 36.97
CA GLU A 58 12.68 -11.24 37.29
C GLU A 58 13.12 -10.92 38.73
N GLY A 59 12.19 -10.96 39.68
CA GLY A 59 12.45 -10.65 41.10
C GLY A 59 12.10 -9.22 41.52
N ASN A 60 12.01 -8.29 40.57
CA ASN A 60 11.71 -6.87 40.81
C ASN A 60 10.22 -6.57 40.71
N VAL A 61 9.74 -5.61 41.48
CA VAL A 61 8.33 -5.20 41.49
C VAL A 61 8.14 -3.96 40.62
N PHE A 62 7.23 -4.06 39.66
CA PHE A 62 6.80 -2.97 38.78
C PHE A 62 5.30 -2.72 38.97
N TYR A 63 4.82 -1.54 38.57
CA TYR A 63 3.43 -1.14 38.71
C TYR A 63 2.79 -0.88 37.36
N VAL A 64 1.57 -1.38 37.17
CA VAL A 64 0.86 -1.21 35.89
C VAL A 64 0.46 0.25 35.68
N ARG A 65 0.93 0.86 34.60
CA ARG A 65 0.58 2.23 34.17
C ARG A 65 -0.50 2.27 33.09
N GLY A 66 -0.64 1.17 32.35
CA GLY A 66 -1.60 1.08 31.26
C GLY A 66 -1.85 -0.35 30.83
N VAL A 67 -3.00 -0.54 30.19
CA VAL A 67 -3.43 -1.80 29.59
C VAL A 67 -3.73 -1.57 28.13
N PHE A 68 -3.02 -2.27 27.24
CA PHE A 68 -3.22 -2.17 25.79
C PHE A 68 -3.94 -3.40 25.24
N LYS A 69 -4.65 -3.22 24.12
CA LYS A 69 -5.45 -4.25 23.48
C LYS A 69 -4.56 -5.21 22.70
N GLU A 70 -4.30 -6.36 23.30
CA GLU A 70 -3.64 -7.51 22.67
C GLU A 70 -4.00 -8.78 23.47
N GLU A 71 -4.30 -9.87 22.77
CA GLU A 71 -4.63 -11.16 23.40
C GLU A 71 -3.37 -11.91 23.85
N GLU A 72 -2.27 -11.78 23.10
CA GLU A 72 -1.00 -12.37 23.45
C GLU A 72 -0.44 -11.74 24.74
N PRO A 73 0.12 -12.55 25.66
CA PRO A 73 0.65 -12.05 26.93
C PRO A 73 1.96 -11.29 26.71
N ARG A 74 1.88 -9.95 26.67
CA ARG A 74 3.01 -9.05 26.45
C ARG A 74 3.03 -7.93 27.48
N LEU A 75 4.24 -7.46 27.82
CA LEU A 75 4.44 -6.27 28.64
C LEU A 75 5.55 -5.38 28.08
N PHE A 76 5.42 -4.07 28.29
CA PHE A 76 6.44 -3.07 27.97
C PHE A 76 7.00 -2.46 29.26
N ARG A 77 8.33 -2.38 29.37
CA ARG A 77 9.02 -1.64 30.44
C ARG A 77 10.15 -0.78 29.90
N GLN A 78 10.44 0.31 30.59
CA GLN A 78 11.59 1.16 30.29
C GLN A 78 12.87 0.53 30.82
N VAL A 79 13.96 0.78 30.10
CA VAL A 79 15.33 0.50 30.53
C VAL A 79 15.97 1.78 31.01
N GLN A 80 16.86 1.69 32.00
CA GLN A 80 17.62 2.85 32.50
C GLN A 80 18.63 3.30 31.44
N ALA A 81 18.85 4.61 31.32
CA ALA A 81 19.79 5.18 30.34
C ALA A 81 21.23 4.66 30.50
N GLU A 82 21.62 4.31 31.73
CA GLU A 82 22.95 3.80 32.08
C GLU A 82 23.01 2.27 32.08
N SER A 83 21.91 1.59 31.70
CA SER A 83 21.85 0.15 31.67
C SER A 83 22.85 -0.41 30.67
N LYS A 84 23.49 -1.52 31.05
CA LYS A 84 24.34 -2.32 30.16
C LYS A 84 23.54 -3.41 29.43
N GLU A 85 22.23 -3.49 29.63
CA GLU A 85 21.36 -4.44 28.92
C GLU A 85 21.37 -4.08 27.42
N PRO A 86 21.88 -4.97 26.55
CA PRO A 86 21.91 -4.70 25.12
C PRO A 86 20.49 -4.74 24.55
N LEU A 87 20.08 -3.66 23.89
CA LEU A 87 18.85 -3.62 23.10
C LEU A 87 19.14 -4.15 21.69
N SER A 88 18.30 -5.06 21.21
CA SER A 88 18.53 -5.75 19.93
C SER A 88 18.35 -4.86 18.70
N ASN A 89 17.52 -3.82 18.80
CA ASN A 89 17.14 -2.98 17.66
C ASN A 89 17.08 -1.50 18.06
N MET A 90 17.32 -0.62 17.10
CA MET A 90 17.20 0.83 17.23
C MET A 90 16.38 1.39 16.06
N GLN A 91 15.47 2.30 16.36
CA GLN A 91 14.71 3.04 15.36
C GLN A 91 15.17 4.50 15.36
N LEU A 92 15.53 4.99 14.17
CA LEU A 92 15.97 6.36 13.97
C LEU A 92 14.96 7.06 13.07
N ASN A 93 14.40 8.17 13.57
CA ASN A 93 13.48 9.00 12.80
C ASN A 93 14.17 10.32 12.47
N PHE A 94 14.33 10.61 11.18
CA PHE A 94 14.92 11.84 10.68
C PHE A 94 13.90 12.57 9.81
N SER A 95 13.75 13.88 10.00
CA SER A 95 12.95 14.72 9.13
C SER A 95 13.73 15.13 7.87
N GLY A 96 13.06 15.12 6.72
CA GLY A 96 13.61 15.58 5.44
C GLY A 96 14.33 14.50 4.62
N THR A 97 15.21 14.94 3.72
CA THR A 97 15.91 14.06 2.75
C THR A 97 17.28 13.59 3.27
N GLY A 98 17.81 12.51 2.70
CA GLY A 98 19.12 11.95 3.08
C GLY A 98 19.11 11.25 4.44
N THR A 99 18.02 10.54 4.74
CA THR A 99 17.81 9.86 6.03
C THR A 99 18.84 8.74 6.25
N SER A 100 19.24 8.05 5.18
CA SER A 100 20.21 6.96 5.23
C SER A 100 21.63 7.45 5.54
N GLU A 101 22.09 8.54 4.90
CA GLU A 101 23.40 9.13 5.19
C GLU A 101 23.46 9.67 6.62
N ARG A 102 22.40 10.34 7.09
CA ARG A 102 22.32 10.82 8.47
C ARG A 102 22.29 9.68 9.48
N ALA A 103 21.56 8.59 9.19
CA ALA A 103 21.57 7.39 10.01
C ALA A 103 22.99 6.82 10.12
N ARG A 104 23.71 6.70 9.00
CA ARG A 104 25.10 6.21 8.99
C ARG A 104 26.06 7.13 9.74
N GLN A 105 25.92 8.45 9.59
CA GLN A 105 26.72 9.43 10.33
C GLN A 105 26.45 9.38 11.83
N TYR A 106 25.18 9.24 12.24
CA TYR A 106 24.80 9.09 13.63
C TYR A 106 25.38 7.80 14.22
N LEU A 107 25.22 6.68 13.52
CA LEU A 107 25.71 5.38 13.96
C LEU A 107 27.25 5.35 14.05
N SER A 108 27.96 5.94 13.09
CA SER A 108 29.42 6.04 13.17
C SER A 108 29.90 6.90 14.34
N ALA A 109 29.24 8.03 14.59
CA ALA A 109 29.54 8.90 15.74
C ALA A 109 29.22 8.23 17.08
N ALA A 110 28.17 7.41 17.12
CA ALA A 110 27.77 6.65 18.30
C ALA A 110 28.60 5.36 18.51
N GLY A 111 29.57 5.06 17.63
CA GLY A 111 30.43 3.87 17.77
C GLY A 111 29.82 2.57 17.23
N PHE A 112 28.80 2.65 16.37
CA PHE A 112 28.12 1.51 15.73
C PHE A 112 28.30 1.49 14.19
N PRO A 113 29.54 1.41 13.66
CA PRO A 113 29.76 1.53 12.21
C PRO A 113 29.25 0.34 11.37
N GLU A 114 29.10 -0.85 11.96
CA GLU A 114 28.74 -2.10 11.25
C GLU A 114 27.30 -2.60 11.53
N GLY A 115 26.35 -1.69 11.71
CA GLY A 115 24.93 -2.04 11.87
C GLY A 115 24.22 -2.38 10.56
N MET A 116 23.30 -3.35 10.58
CA MET A 116 22.34 -3.55 9.49
C MET A 116 21.34 -2.39 9.48
N LEU A 117 21.43 -1.52 8.48
CA LEU A 117 20.47 -0.43 8.30
C LEU A 117 19.29 -0.89 7.43
N LEU A 118 18.10 -0.95 8.00
CA LEU A 118 16.86 -1.21 7.28
C LEU A 118 16.11 0.10 7.02
N GLU A 119 15.91 0.44 5.74
CA GLU A 119 15.21 1.66 5.35
C GLU A 119 13.73 1.36 5.13
N LEU A 120 12.93 1.61 6.17
CA LEU A 120 11.48 1.44 6.15
C LEU A 120 10.77 2.23 5.02
N PRO A 121 11.15 3.48 4.68
CA PRO A 121 10.49 4.23 3.62
C PRO A 121 10.53 3.55 2.24
N LEU A 122 11.57 2.76 1.95
CA LEU A 122 11.65 2.01 0.69
C LEU A 122 10.65 0.85 0.67
N ILE A 123 10.51 0.18 1.81
CA ILE A 123 9.57 -0.93 1.98
C ILE A 123 8.15 -0.39 1.86
N GLU A 124 7.84 0.72 2.54
CA GLU A 124 6.56 1.43 2.44
C GLU A 124 6.25 1.82 1.01
N TRP A 125 7.19 2.46 0.30
CA TRP A 125 7.03 2.84 -1.10
C TRP A 125 6.77 1.62 -2.00
N GLY A 126 7.53 0.54 -1.81
CA GLY A 126 7.34 -0.70 -2.55
C GLY A 126 5.95 -1.31 -2.32
N LEU A 127 5.54 -1.44 -1.05
CA LEU A 127 4.22 -1.96 -0.67
C LEU A 127 3.08 -1.10 -1.23
N ASP A 128 3.24 0.22 -1.22
CA ASP A 128 2.26 1.16 -1.81
C ASP A 128 2.11 0.95 -3.32
N ILE A 129 3.20 0.65 -4.03
CA ILE A 129 3.14 0.28 -5.46
C ILE A 129 2.39 -1.04 -5.64
N PHE A 130 2.73 -2.07 -4.85
CA PHE A 130 2.07 -3.38 -4.94
C PHE A 130 0.57 -3.28 -4.64
N PHE A 131 0.20 -2.45 -3.68
CA PHE A 131 -1.19 -2.17 -3.33
C PHE A 131 -1.97 -1.51 -4.48
N ARG A 132 -1.31 -0.64 -5.26
CA ARG A 132 -1.91 0.07 -6.40
C ARG A 132 -1.87 -0.70 -7.72
N LEU A 133 -1.35 -1.94 -7.76
CA LEU A 133 -1.30 -2.76 -8.97
C LEU A 133 -2.65 -2.93 -9.70
N PRO A 134 -3.80 -3.14 -9.03
CA PRO A 134 -5.09 -3.21 -9.72
C PRO A 134 -5.43 -1.93 -10.49
N ALA A 135 -5.16 -0.76 -9.89
CA ALA A 135 -5.33 0.54 -10.53
C ALA A 135 -4.37 0.70 -11.72
N MET A 136 -3.12 0.24 -11.57
CA MET A 136 -2.13 0.18 -12.65
C MET A 136 -2.60 -0.61 -13.86
N ILE A 137 -3.16 -1.79 -13.63
CA ILE A 137 -3.66 -2.66 -14.69
C ILE A 137 -4.85 -2.03 -15.43
N LEU A 138 -5.79 -1.41 -14.70
CA LEU A 138 -6.93 -0.72 -15.31
C LEU A 138 -6.47 0.50 -16.14
N SER A 139 -5.58 1.32 -15.61
CA SER A 139 -5.02 2.47 -16.32
C SER A 139 -4.27 2.07 -17.58
N LEU A 140 -3.42 1.04 -17.49
CA LEU A 140 -2.72 0.49 -18.65
C LEU A 140 -3.70 -0.06 -19.69
N GLY A 141 -4.75 -0.75 -19.27
CA GLY A 141 -5.79 -1.25 -20.18
C GLY A 141 -6.54 -0.12 -20.91
N ILE A 142 -6.82 0.99 -20.23
CA ILE A 142 -7.40 2.20 -20.85
C ILE A 142 -6.44 2.78 -21.88
N LEU A 143 -5.16 2.93 -21.53
CA LEU A 143 -4.13 3.47 -22.41
C LEU A 143 -3.93 2.59 -23.66
N ILE A 144 -3.83 1.26 -23.49
CA ILE A 144 -3.70 0.32 -24.60
C ILE A 144 -4.90 0.40 -25.54
N ARG A 145 -6.13 0.49 -25.00
CA ARG A 145 -7.35 0.66 -25.81
C ARG A 145 -7.34 1.99 -26.55
N ALA A 146 -6.87 3.06 -25.91
CA ALA A 146 -6.75 4.38 -26.51
C ALA A 146 -5.76 4.39 -27.68
N ILE A 147 -4.56 3.84 -27.47
CA ILE A 147 -3.50 3.75 -28.49
C ILE A 147 -3.94 2.86 -29.66
N ARG A 148 -4.41 1.63 -29.41
CA ARG A 148 -4.85 0.70 -30.47
C ARG A 148 -5.92 1.33 -31.37
N ARG A 149 -6.80 2.14 -30.78
CA ARG A 149 -7.84 2.85 -31.53
C ARG A 149 -7.29 4.04 -32.29
N GLY A 150 -6.42 4.85 -31.67
CA GLY A 150 -5.70 5.92 -32.36
C GLY A 150 -4.98 5.42 -33.61
N CYS A 151 -4.25 4.28 -33.49
CA CYS A 151 -3.59 3.64 -34.63
C CYS A 151 -4.56 3.23 -35.75
N ARG A 152 -5.76 2.73 -35.41
CA ARG A 152 -6.77 2.36 -36.42
C ARG A 152 -7.34 3.59 -37.14
N LEU A 153 -7.49 4.70 -36.43
CA LEU A 153 -8.04 5.94 -36.97
C LEU A 153 -6.98 6.83 -37.63
N TRP A 154 -5.71 6.39 -37.66
CA TRP A 154 -4.59 7.13 -38.25
C TRP A 154 -4.83 7.51 -39.72
N HIS A 155 -5.53 6.67 -40.47
CA HIS A 155 -5.86 6.90 -41.89
C HIS A 155 -7.01 7.91 -42.09
N TYR A 156 -7.71 8.33 -41.03
CA TYR A 156 -8.88 9.20 -41.09
C TYR A 156 -8.65 10.48 -40.25
N PRO A 157 -8.02 11.52 -40.81
CA PRO A 157 -7.49 12.66 -40.03
C PRO A 157 -8.59 13.46 -39.30
N LEU A 158 -9.76 13.67 -39.93
CA LEU A 158 -10.89 14.38 -39.31
C LEU A 158 -11.46 13.62 -38.11
N LEU A 159 -11.47 12.30 -38.20
CA LEU A 159 -12.00 11.44 -37.15
C LEU A 159 -11.00 11.28 -36.00
N LEU A 160 -9.71 11.23 -36.34
CA LEU A 160 -8.63 11.27 -35.37
C LEU A 160 -8.68 12.57 -34.56
N ALA A 161 -8.91 13.72 -35.20
CA ALA A 161 -9.05 15.01 -34.54
C ALA A 161 -10.21 15.06 -33.52
N PHE A 162 -11.34 14.41 -33.81
CA PHE A 162 -12.46 14.29 -32.86
C PHE A 162 -12.19 13.28 -31.73
N TYR A 163 -11.36 12.27 -31.98
CA TYR A 163 -11.03 11.21 -31.02
C TYR A 163 -9.95 11.61 -30.00
N LEU A 164 -8.98 12.43 -30.42
CA LEU A 164 -7.78 12.73 -29.66
C LEU A 164 -8.06 13.47 -28.34
N PRO A 165 -8.90 14.52 -28.28
CA PRO A 165 -9.18 15.25 -27.03
C PRO A 165 -9.80 14.39 -25.91
N PRO A 166 -10.88 13.61 -26.15
CA PRO A 166 -11.44 12.76 -25.09
C PRO A 166 -10.51 11.60 -24.72
N ALA A 167 -9.71 11.08 -25.66
CA ALA A 167 -8.72 10.05 -25.35
C ALA A 167 -7.62 10.59 -24.41
N LEU A 168 -7.09 11.79 -24.70
CA LEU A 168 -6.11 12.45 -23.83
C LEU A 168 -6.68 12.77 -22.45
N ALA A 169 -7.91 13.29 -22.39
CA ALA A 169 -8.58 13.60 -21.13
C ALA A 169 -8.74 12.36 -20.23
N VAL A 170 -9.16 11.23 -20.80
CA VAL A 170 -9.28 9.97 -20.07
C VAL A 170 -7.92 9.46 -19.62
N SER A 171 -6.89 9.51 -20.48
CA SER A 171 -5.54 9.08 -20.08
C SER A 171 -4.95 9.97 -18.98
N ALA A 172 -5.14 11.28 -19.05
CA ALA A 172 -4.66 12.21 -18.03
C ALA A 172 -5.38 11.99 -16.70
N ALA A 173 -6.71 11.85 -16.72
CA ALA A 173 -7.51 11.53 -15.54
C ALA A 173 -7.09 10.18 -14.92
N SER A 174 -6.78 9.18 -15.75
CA SER A 174 -6.27 7.88 -15.30
C SER A 174 -4.92 8.01 -14.61
N ILE A 175 -3.98 8.83 -15.10
CA ILE A 175 -2.68 9.02 -14.43
C ILE A 175 -2.87 9.77 -13.09
N ILE A 176 -3.66 10.84 -13.09
CA ILE A 176 -3.90 11.66 -11.89
C ILE A 176 -4.58 10.82 -10.80
N CYS A 177 -5.56 9.99 -11.14
CA CYS A 177 -6.31 9.22 -10.15
C CYS A 177 -5.56 8.01 -9.60
N MET A 178 -4.38 7.65 -10.14
CA MET A 178 -3.52 6.59 -9.58
C MET A 178 -2.86 7.02 -8.29
N ASP A 179 -2.69 8.34 -8.07
CA ASP A 179 -2.06 8.96 -6.90
C ASP A 179 -0.73 8.24 -6.54
N LEU A 180 0.13 7.95 -7.53
CA LEU A 180 1.35 7.13 -7.33
C LEU A 180 2.22 7.68 -6.18
N PRO A 181 2.77 6.81 -5.32
CA PRO A 181 3.59 7.25 -4.20
C PRO A 181 4.85 7.96 -4.69
N GLU A 182 5.17 9.09 -4.07
CA GLU A 182 6.40 9.82 -4.37
C GLU A 182 7.61 8.96 -4.01
N MET A 183 8.57 8.87 -4.93
CA MET A 183 9.79 8.10 -4.68
C MET A 183 10.60 8.81 -3.58
N PRO A 184 10.99 8.12 -2.49
CA PRO A 184 11.73 8.78 -1.42
C PRO A 184 13.05 9.33 -1.94
N ALA A 185 13.41 10.55 -1.53
CA ALA A 185 14.49 11.32 -2.13
C ALA A 185 15.87 10.63 -2.06
N GLY A 186 16.09 9.78 -1.06
CA GLY A 186 17.33 8.98 -0.92
C GLY A 186 17.54 7.94 -2.03
N PHE A 187 16.52 7.68 -2.85
CA PHE A 187 16.57 6.70 -3.94
C PHE A 187 16.59 7.35 -5.33
N ILE A 188 16.63 8.67 -5.40
CA ILE A 188 16.74 9.41 -6.66
C ILE A 188 18.22 9.51 -7.01
N PRO A 189 18.69 8.87 -8.09
CA PRO A 189 20.07 9.02 -8.51
C PRO A 189 20.33 10.46 -8.99
N THR A 190 21.58 10.90 -8.85
CA THR A 190 22.05 12.15 -9.47
C THR A 190 21.99 12.09 -11.00
N MET A 191 22.15 10.89 -11.57
CA MET A 191 21.97 10.61 -13.00
C MET A 191 21.22 9.28 -13.20
N TRP A 192 20.15 9.29 -14.00
CA TRP A 192 19.37 8.09 -14.29
C TRP A 192 20.17 6.97 -15.00
N SER A 193 21.26 7.34 -15.67
CA SER A 193 22.18 6.41 -16.35
C SER A 193 23.21 5.78 -15.43
N ASP A 194 23.22 6.08 -14.13
CA ASP A 194 24.15 5.48 -13.18
C ASP A 194 23.70 4.05 -12.82
N PHE A 195 24.08 3.09 -13.67
CA PHE A 195 23.79 1.67 -13.46
C PHE A 195 24.50 1.10 -12.23
N GLU A 196 25.62 1.68 -11.82
CA GLU A 196 26.36 1.24 -10.64
C GLU A 196 25.62 1.62 -9.36
N PHE A 197 25.06 2.82 -9.31
CA PHE A 197 24.13 3.24 -8.26
C PHE A 197 22.95 2.25 -8.12
N TRP A 198 22.26 1.93 -9.23
CA TRP A 198 21.12 1.00 -9.19
C TRP A 198 21.50 -0.37 -8.67
N LYS A 199 22.66 -0.89 -9.10
CA LYS A 199 23.19 -2.17 -8.63
C LYS A 199 23.48 -2.13 -7.13
N ASN A 200 24.15 -1.08 -6.65
CA ASN A 200 24.53 -0.95 -5.24
C ASN A 200 23.31 -0.77 -4.34
N LEU A 201 22.33 0.03 -4.76
CA LEU A 201 21.05 0.20 -4.07
C LEU A 201 20.33 -1.15 -3.99
N PHE A 202 20.08 -1.82 -5.13
CA PHE A 202 19.35 -3.08 -5.13
C PHE A 202 20.05 -4.17 -4.32
N VAL A 203 21.35 -4.39 -4.53
CA VAL A 203 22.11 -5.44 -3.82
C VAL A 203 22.22 -5.13 -2.33
N GLY A 204 22.46 -3.88 -1.95
CA GLY A 204 22.55 -3.45 -0.55
C GLY A 204 21.23 -3.65 0.18
N HIS A 205 20.14 -3.13 -0.37
CA HIS A 205 18.81 -3.31 0.22
C HIS A 205 18.37 -4.76 0.25
N TRP A 206 18.61 -5.52 -0.81
CA TRP A 206 18.24 -6.94 -0.84
C TRP A 206 18.98 -7.75 0.23
N LYS A 207 20.28 -7.50 0.42
CA LYS A 207 21.04 -8.15 1.50
C LYS A 207 20.47 -7.82 2.88
N ASN A 208 20.17 -6.54 3.14
CA ASN A 208 19.62 -6.11 4.43
C ASN A 208 18.21 -6.65 4.65
N LEU A 209 17.37 -6.71 3.60
CA LEU A 209 16.04 -7.32 3.67
C LEU A 209 16.10 -8.81 3.97
N VAL A 210 16.96 -9.55 3.27
CA VAL A 210 17.14 -10.99 3.53
C VAL A 210 17.69 -11.22 4.93
N ALA A 211 18.66 -10.41 5.37
CA ALA A 211 19.19 -10.49 6.73
C ALA A 211 18.11 -10.18 7.78
N TRP A 212 17.23 -9.20 7.53
CA TRP A 212 16.10 -8.90 8.42
C TRP A 212 15.07 -10.03 8.46
N ILE A 213 14.74 -10.63 7.31
CA ILE A 213 13.80 -11.78 7.25
C ILE A 213 14.38 -13.00 7.97
N LEU A 214 15.70 -13.23 7.87
CA LEU A 214 16.40 -14.33 8.51
C LEU A 214 16.71 -14.08 9.99
N ALA A 215 16.71 -12.82 10.42
CA ALA A 215 16.84 -12.46 11.82
C ALA A 215 15.62 -12.94 12.60
N VAL A 216 15.79 -13.14 13.91
CA VAL A 216 14.67 -13.47 14.81
C VAL A 216 13.65 -12.33 14.70
N SER A 217 12.51 -12.63 14.10
CA SER A 217 11.47 -11.64 13.86
C SER A 217 10.94 -11.13 15.19
N THR A 218 11.04 -9.84 15.44
CA THR A 218 10.39 -9.24 16.61
C THR A 218 8.88 -9.29 16.44
N PHE A 219 8.13 -9.12 17.54
CA PHE A 219 6.66 -9.08 17.46
C PHE A 219 6.15 -8.10 16.39
N ARG A 220 6.81 -6.94 16.30
CA ARG A 220 6.48 -5.88 15.34
C ARG A 220 6.75 -6.34 13.91
N ASP A 221 7.86 -7.02 13.68
CA ASP A 221 8.23 -7.51 12.35
C ASP A 221 7.24 -8.59 11.87
N VAL A 222 6.80 -9.47 12.77
CA VAL A 222 5.78 -10.50 12.46
C VAL A 222 4.45 -9.86 12.09
N GLU A 223 3.99 -8.86 12.86
CA GLU A 223 2.74 -8.14 12.59
C GLU A 223 2.80 -7.39 11.25
N LEU A 224 3.91 -6.67 11.00
CA LEU A 224 4.15 -5.95 9.75
C LEU A 224 4.24 -6.90 8.55
N MET A 225 4.96 -8.01 8.67
CA MET A 225 5.06 -9.01 7.61
C MET A 225 3.71 -9.64 7.29
N ALA A 226 2.93 -10.02 8.31
CA ALA A 226 1.61 -10.60 8.13
C ALA A 226 0.66 -9.60 7.44
N ALA A 227 0.66 -8.34 7.89
CA ALA A 227 -0.12 -7.27 7.26
C ALA A 227 0.29 -7.08 5.79
N SER A 228 1.59 -6.96 5.52
CA SER A 228 2.15 -6.79 4.17
C SER A 228 1.83 -7.97 3.25
N PHE A 229 1.90 -9.20 3.76
CA PHE A 229 1.55 -10.39 2.99
C PHE A 229 0.07 -10.38 2.61
N MET A 230 -0.81 -10.07 3.57
CA MET A 230 -2.25 -9.99 3.32
C MET A 230 -2.60 -8.87 2.33
N THR A 231 -1.96 -7.70 2.41
CA THR A 231 -2.20 -6.61 1.45
C THR A 231 -1.77 -7.00 0.04
N ILE A 232 -0.61 -7.65 -0.13
CA ILE A 232 -0.13 -8.16 -1.43
C ILE A 232 -1.09 -9.22 -1.97
N LEU A 233 -1.52 -10.18 -1.15
CA LEU A 233 -2.44 -11.23 -1.59
C LEU A 233 -3.79 -10.65 -2.04
N PHE A 234 -4.36 -9.72 -1.27
CA PHE A 234 -5.60 -9.05 -1.63
C PHE A 234 -5.46 -8.16 -2.86
N SER A 235 -4.34 -7.45 -3.02
CA SER A 235 -4.12 -6.62 -4.21
C SER A 235 -3.95 -7.48 -5.47
N LEU A 236 -3.24 -8.60 -5.38
CA LEU A 236 -3.09 -9.54 -6.49
C LEU A 236 -4.46 -10.15 -6.85
N GLY A 237 -5.24 -10.61 -5.87
CA GLY A 237 -6.59 -11.12 -6.07
C GLY A 237 -7.52 -10.07 -6.73
N ALA A 238 -7.50 -8.84 -6.23
CA ALA A 238 -8.25 -7.73 -6.79
C ALA A 238 -7.84 -7.43 -8.25
N SER A 239 -6.55 -7.54 -8.58
CA SER A 239 -6.05 -7.31 -9.94
C SER A 239 -6.59 -8.33 -10.94
N VAL A 240 -6.64 -9.62 -10.57
CA VAL A 240 -7.20 -10.70 -11.40
C VAL A 240 -8.70 -10.48 -11.60
N CYS A 241 -9.42 -10.19 -10.52
CA CYS A 241 -10.85 -9.88 -10.58
C CYS A 241 -11.14 -8.65 -11.44
N ALA A 242 -10.35 -7.57 -11.29
CA ALA A 242 -10.48 -6.35 -12.07
C ALA A 242 -10.22 -6.61 -13.56
N ALA A 243 -9.17 -7.37 -13.91
CA ALA A 243 -8.87 -7.75 -15.28
C ALA A 243 -9.99 -8.61 -15.90
N LYS A 244 -10.54 -9.58 -15.16
CA LYS A 244 -11.67 -10.40 -15.64
C LYS A 244 -12.95 -9.57 -15.79
N ALA A 245 -13.27 -8.73 -14.81
CA ALA A 245 -14.42 -7.83 -14.87
C ALA A 245 -14.33 -6.86 -16.06
N ALA A 246 -13.13 -6.31 -16.31
CA ALA A 246 -12.81 -5.46 -17.45
C ALA A 246 -13.03 -6.12 -18.83
N ILE A 247 -12.91 -7.45 -18.91
CA ILE A 247 -13.15 -8.23 -20.13
C ILE A 247 -14.63 -8.60 -20.27
N LEU A 248 -15.28 -8.99 -19.17
CA LEU A 248 -16.65 -9.51 -19.15
C LEU A 248 -17.72 -8.42 -19.24
N ILE A 249 -17.47 -7.27 -18.62
CA ILE A 249 -18.44 -6.18 -18.51
C ILE A 249 -18.21 -5.20 -19.66
N SER A 250 -18.85 -5.44 -20.81
CA SER A 250 -19.01 -4.40 -21.84
C SER A 250 -20.34 -3.70 -21.61
N ILE A 251 -20.31 -2.44 -21.15
CA ILE A 251 -21.54 -1.69 -20.92
C ILE A 251 -21.90 -0.94 -22.21
N ARG A 252 -23.08 -1.27 -22.75
CA ARG A 252 -23.61 -0.67 -23.99
C ARG A 252 -24.57 0.49 -23.74
N THR A 253 -25.12 0.60 -22.52
CA THR A 253 -26.21 1.54 -22.21
C THR A 253 -25.81 2.50 -21.09
N TYR A 254 -26.16 3.79 -21.22
CA TYR A 254 -25.89 4.83 -20.21
C TYR A 254 -26.43 4.46 -18.82
N ARG A 255 -27.67 3.95 -18.74
CA ARG A 255 -28.27 3.46 -17.48
C ARG A 255 -27.46 2.33 -16.84
N GLY A 256 -26.90 1.43 -17.66
CA GLY A 256 -26.03 0.36 -17.18
C GLY A 256 -24.72 0.88 -16.60
N MET A 257 -24.16 1.96 -17.18
CA MET A 257 -22.92 2.57 -16.68
C MET A 257 -23.13 3.20 -15.31
N VAL A 258 -24.21 3.98 -15.15
CA VAL A 258 -24.55 4.62 -13.89
C VAL A 258 -24.84 3.59 -12.80
N LEU A 259 -25.63 2.56 -13.11
CA LEU A 259 -25.92 1.48 -12.16
C LEU A 259 -24.66 0.67 -11.80
N GLY A 260 -23.75 0.44 -12.76
CA GLY A 260 -22.48 -0.25 -12.53
C GLY A 260 -21.57 0.54 -11.59
N CYS A 261 -21.39 1.84 -11.83
CA CYS A 261 -20.63 2.71 -10.94
C CYS A 261 -21.26 2.77 -9.55
N ALA A 262 -22.59 2.97 -9.46
CA ALA A 262 -23.31 3.04 -8.19
C ALA A 262 -23.20 1.74 -7.38
N ALA A 263 -23.39 0.59 -8.03
CA ALA A 263 -23.25 -0.72 -7.40
C ALA A 263 -21.82 -0.95 -6.91
N TYR A 264 -20.82 -0.61 -7.73
CA TYR A 264 -19.41 -0.74 -7.34
C TYR A 264 -19.07 0.12 -6.12
N THR A 265 -19.40 1.41 -6.16
CA THR A 265 -19.15 2.31 -5.03
C THR A 265 -19.89 1.89 -3.77
N LEU A 266 -21.13 1.38 -3.91
CA LEU A 266 -21.93 0.91 -2.78
C LEU A 266 -21.30 -0.36 -2.16
N THR A 267 -20.91 -1.35 -2.97
CA THR A 267 -20.23 -2.55 -2.47
C THR A 267 -18.93 -2.23 -1.76
N LEU A 268 -18.10 -1.34 -2.32
CA LEU A 268 -16.84 -0.94 -1.69
C LEU A 268 -17.07 -0.12 -0.42
N SER A 269 -18.12 0.71 -0.37
CA SER A 269 -18.50 1.44 0.85
C SER A 269 -18.96 0.51 1.98
N LEU A 270 -19.78 -0.50 1.68
CA LEU A 270 -20.21 -1.51 2.66
C LEU A 270 -19.01 -2.33 3.17
N LEU A 271 -18.11 -2.71 2.27
CA LEU A 271 -16.88 -3.40 2.64
C LEU A 271 -15.98 -2.51 3.51
N SER A 272 -15.90 -1.21 3.21
CA SER A 272 -15.12 -0.26 4.01
C SER A 272 -15.66 -0.11 5.43
N LEU A 273 -16.99 -0.10 5.60
CA LEU A 273 -17.63 -0.03 6.91
C LEU A 273 -17.32 -1.28 7.75
N HIS A 274 -17.37 -2.45 7.11
CA HIS A 274 -17.06 -3.72 7.76
C HIS A 274 -15.58 -3.83 8.17
N MET A 275 -14.67 -3.37 7.29
CA MET A 275 -13.23 -3.40 7.54
C MET A 275 -12.78 -2.33 8.55
N ALA A 276 -13.41 -1.16 8.57
CA ALA A 276 -13.18 -0.13 9.58
C ALA A 276 -13.56 -0.62 10.98
N TRP A 277 -14.69 -1.34 11.10
CA TRP A 277 -15.15 -1.92 12.36
C TRP A 277 -14.21 -3.01 12.91
N THR A 278 -13.64 -3.83 12.03
CA THR A 278 -12.90 -5.04 12.43
C THR A 278 -11.38 -4.87 12.48
N ARG A 279 -10.80 -4.04 11.61
CA ARG A 279 -9.34 -4.01 11.38
C ARG A 279 -8.74 -2.63 11.18
N SER A 280 -9.51 -1.54 11.34
CA SER A 280 -9.04 -0.15 11.11
C SER A 280 -8.36 0.07 9.74
N MET A 281 -8.73 -0.70 8.72
CA MET A 281 -8.18 -0.57 7.37
C MET A 281 -9.06 0.35 6.52
N MET A 282 -8.46 1.30 5.79
CA MET A 282 -9.15 2.17 4.85
C MET A 282 -8.74 1.87 3.41
N PHE A 283 -9.68 1.94 2.47
CA PHE A 283 -9.39 1.84 1.05
C PHE A 283 -8.86 3.17 0.50
N CYS A 284 -7.90 3.12 -0.43
CA CYS A 284 -7.40 4.34 -1.07
C CYS A 284 -8.37 4.86 -2.13
N LYS A 285 -8.26 6.17 -2.41
CA LYS A 285 -9.04 6.88 -3.43
C LYS A 285 -8.96 6.19 -4.80
N ALA A 286 -7.78 5.70 -5.20
CA ALA A 286 -7.59 5.02 -6.48
C ALA A 286 -8.51 3.80 -6.65
N MET A 287 -8.82 3.07 -5.57
CA MET A 287 -9.72 1.90 -5.62
C MET A 287 -11.17 2.28 -5.90
N TYR A 288 -11.64 3.44 -5.44
CA TYR A 288 -13.00 3.93 -5.73
C TYR A 288 -13.11 4.49 -7.15
N VAL A 289 -12.10 5.24 -7.59
CA VAL A 289 -12.19 6.06 -8.81
C VAL A 289 -11.83 5.27 -10.07
N MET A 290 -10.82 4.39 -10.03
CA MET A 290 -10.35 3.68 -11.23
C MET A 290 -11.40 2.81 -11.91
N PRO A 291 -12.19 1.99 -11.19
CA PRO A 291 -13.19 1.15 -11.84
C PRO A 291 -14.33 1.98 -12.45
N CYS A 292 -14.70 3.09 -11.81
CA CYS A 292 -15.66 4.03 -12.38
C CYS A 292 -15.11 4.68 -13.66
N LEU A 293 -13.86 5.12 -13.63
CA LEU A 293 -13.18 5.70 -14.79
C LEU A 293 -13.04 4.71 -15.95
N TRP A 294 -12.79 3.44 -15.64
CA TRP A 294 -12.81 2.34 -16.61
C TRP A 294 -14.17 2.18 -17.29
N LEU A 295 -15.26 2.12 -16.52
CA LEU A 295 -16.62 2.01 -17.07
C LEU A 295 -16.98 3.22 -17.93
N CYS A 296 -16.60 4.43 -17.52
CA CYS A 296 -16.77 5.63 -18.31
C CYS A 296 -15.97 5.60 -19.62
N ALA A 297 -14.71 5.16 -19.58
CA ALA A 297 -13.87 5.01 -20.76
C ALA A 297 -14.46 3.98 -21.75
N ASP A 298 -14.92 2.83 -21.25
CA ASP A 298 -15.56 1.78 -22.05
C ASP A 298 -16.83 2.30 -22.76
N PHE A 299 -17.71 2.99 -22.01
CA PHE A 299 -18.90 3.61 -22.57
C PHE A 299 -18.58 4.67 -23.62
N MET A 300 -17.62 5.56 -23.36
CA MET A 300 -17.22 6.58 -24.33
C MET A 300 -16.68 5.98 -25.62
N PHE A 301 -15.81 4.96 -25.51
CA PHE A 301 -15.32 4.24 -26.67
C PHE A 301 -16.46 3.54 -27.42
N ASN A 302 -17.42 2.92 -26.74
CA ASN A 302 -18.57 2.30 -27.40
C ASN A 302 -19.45 3.32 -28.13
N ARG A 303 -19.82 4.43 -27.49
CA ARG A 303 -20.66 5.48 -28.08
C ARG A 303 -20.01 6.13 -29.31
N GLN A 304 -18.70 6.36 -29.24
CA GLN A 304 -17.96 6.86 -30.40
C GLN A 304 -17.93 5.84 -31.54
N ARG A 305 -17.89 4.53 -31.24
CA ARG A 305 -17.94 3.46 -32.26
C ARG A 305 -19.30 3.43 -32.96
N GLU A 306 -20.39 3.56 -32.22
CA GLU A 306 -21.75 3.59 -32.80
C GLU A 306 -21.96 4.78 -33.74
N LYS A 307 -21.55 5.99 -33.32
CA LYS A 307 -21.63 7.19 -34.17
C LYS A 307 -20.82 7.08 -35.46
N LEU A 308 -19.80 6.24 -35.45
CA LEU A 308 -18.89 5.99 -36.57
C LEU A 308 -19.41 4.98 -37.58
N ILE A 309 -20.14 3.97 -37.12
CA ILE A 309 -20.84 3.00 -37.99
C ILE A 309 -21.98 3.67 -38.76
N CYS A 310 -22.47 4.82 -38.28
CA CYS A 310 -23.45 5.64 -38.99
C CYS A 310 -22.90 6.45 -40.17
N VAL A 311 -21.63 6.30 -40.58
CA VAL A 311 -21.15 6.78 -41.88
C VAL A 311 -21.41 5.68 -42.91
N PRO A 312 -22.50 5.78 -43.71
CA PRO A 312 -22.95 4.70 -44.56
C PRO A 312 -22.26 4.81 -45.92
N HIS A 313 -21.05 4.28 -46.07
CA HIS A 313 -20.54 4.07 -47.45
C HIS A 313 -19.61 2.88 -47.69
N GLU A 314 -19.18 2.13 -46.68
CA GLU A 314 -18.25 1.02 -46.91
C GLU A 314 -18.91 -0.32 -47.30
N ARG A 315 -20.25 -0.40 -47.39
CA ARG A 315 -20.91 -1.61 -47.91
C ARG A 315 -21.23 -1.61 -49.40
N ARG A 316 -21.13 -0.47 -50.13
CA ARG A 316 -21.41 -0.43 -51.58
C ARG A 316 -20.20 -0.58 -52.49
N PHE A 317 -19.00 -0.19 -52.05
CA PHE A 317 -17.81 -0.26 -52.92
C PHE A 317 -17.18 -1.66 -53.07
N SER A 318 -17.50 -2.59 -52.17
CA SER A 318 -17.06 -4.00 -52.26
C SER A 318 -17.90 -4.80 -53.27
N ASP A 319 -19.22 -4.53 -53.35
CA ASP A 319 -20.12 -5.31 -54.20
C ASP A 319 -20.09 -4.89 -55.67
N ASP A 320 -19.82 -3.62 -55.99
CA ASP A 320 -19.65 -3.20 -57.39
C ASP A 320 -18.32 -3.69 -58.00
N LYS A 321 -17.24 -3.75 -57.21
CA LYS A 321 -15.96 -4.33 -57.67
C LYS A 321 -16.03 -5.84 -57.87
N SER A 322 -16.89 -6.55 -57.11
CA SER A 322 -17.07 -7.99 -57.27
C SER A 322 -18.00 -8.35 -58.43
N LYS A 323 -18.94 -7.47 -58.78
CA LYS A 323 -19.78 -7.62 -59.98
C LYS A 323 -19.07 -7.28 -61.28
N GLN A 324 -18.25 -6.22 -61.33
CA GLN A 324 -17.49 -5.89 -62.55
C GLN A 324 -16.39 -6.91 -62.89
N LYS A 325 -15.86 -7.65 -61.91
CA LYS A 325 -14.86 -8.72 -62.15
C LYS A 325 -15.43 -10.03 -62.66
N LYS A 326 -16.76 -10.19 -62.74
CA LYS A 326 -17.42 -11.41 -63.23
C LYS A 326 -18.00 -11.29 -64.64
N THR A 327 -17.78 -10.17 -65.33
CA THR A 327 -18.40 -9.91 -66.65
C THR A 327 -17.40 -9.47 -67.71
N ILE A 328 -16.16 -9.93 -67.63
CA ILE A 328 -15.17 -9.86 -68.73
C ILE A 328 -14.50 -11.21 -68.87
#